data_AF-X0UAR6-F1
#
_entry.id   AF-X0UAR6-F1
#
_cell.length_a   1.000
_cell.length_b   1.000
_cell.length_c   1.000
_cell.angle_alpha   90.00
_cell.angle_beta   90.00
_cell.angle_gamma   90.00
#
_symmetry.space_group_name_H-M   'P 1'
#
loop_
_entity.id
_entity.type
_entity.pdbx_description
1 polymer ?
#
loop_
_entity_poly.entity_id
_entity_poly.type
_entity_poly.pdbx_seq_one_letter_code
_entity_poly.pdbx_strand_id
1 'polypeptide(L)'
;RKVKEKLAGPEIETIAEEEAAPVAEEVKLKKCVWMKMGLVSHRICTLNYDCVNCEFDQTMQEQMANGESSELDKALEKFKELPGNQRVCRYALAGDISYRLCTRLFQCASCEFAQIIEDGIEQKLAKLTTRREALNKRK
;
A
#
# COMPACT_ATOMS: atom_id res chain seq x y z
N ARG A 1 32.75 -49.33 18.97
CA ARG A 1 32.87 -48.54 17.73
C ARG A 1 31.79 -47.44 17.83
N LYS A 2 32.05 -46.23 18.37
CA LYS A 2 32.56 -45.02 17.66
C LYS A 2 32.07 -45.02 16.20
N VAL A 3 31.27 -44.09 15.69
CA VAL A 3 31.33 -42.62 15.79
C VAL A 3 29.93 -42.00 15.57
N LYS A 4 29.59 -40.97 16.36
CA LYS A 4 28.54 -39.98 16.08
C LYS A 4 29.03 -39.05 14.97
N GLU A 5 28.36 -39.00 13.84
CA GLU A 5 28.66 -38.03 12.79
C GLU A 5 27.98 -36.69 13.12
N LYS A 6 28.78 -35.62 13.11
CA LYS A 6 28.40 -34.24 13.43
C LYS A 6 28.24 -33.45 12.13
N LEU A 7 27.21 -32.61 12.10
CA LEU A 7 27.07 -31.26 11.52
C LEU A 7 28.11 -30.78 10.49
N ALA A 8 27.62 -30.28 9.35
CA ALA A 8 28.26 -29.22 8.58
C ALA A 8 27.17 -28.28 8.02
N GLY A 9 26.95 -27.15 8.69
CA GLY A 9 26.33 -25.98 8.08
C GLY A 9 27.40 -25.15 7.36
N PRO A 10 27.07 -24.42 6.29
CA PRO A 10 28.05 -23.57 5.63
C PRO A 10 28.26 -22.28 6.43
N GLU A 11 29.51 -22.10 6.85
CA GLU A 11 30.10 -20.89 7.39
C GLU A 11 30.23 -19.86 6.24
N ILE A 12 29.73 -18.65 6.42
CA ILE A 12 30.02 -17.52 5.54
C ILE A 12 30.57 -16.41 6.43
N GLU A 13 31.76 -15.99 6.04
CA GLU A 13 32.73 -15.23 6.82
C GLU A 13 32.28 -13.78 7.06
N THR A 14 32.48 -13.36 8.30
CA THR A 14 32.44 -11.97 8.74
C THR A 14 33.69 -11.24 8.26
N ILE A 15 33.52 -10.15 7.50
CA ILE A 15 34.55 -9.12 7.32
C ILE A 15 34.14 -7.93 8.17
N ALA A 16 35.02 -7.55 9.10
CA ALA A 16 34.87 -6.43 10.01
C ALA A 16 35.61 -5.19 9.50
N GLU A 17 35.00 -4.03 9.75
CA GLU A 17 35.58 -2.66 9.88
C GLU A 17 36.18 -2.06 8.59
N GLU A 18 35.84 -0.84 8.15
CA GLU A 18 35.93 0.43 8.88
C GLU A 18 35.28 1.52 8.00
N GLU A 19 34.36 2.33 8.55
CA GLU A 19 34.32 3.80 8.45
C GLU A 19 32.98 4.32 8.96
N ALA A 20 33.06 5.11 10.03
CA ALA A 20 31.93 5.75 10.67
C ALA A 20 31.41 6.92 9.82
N ALA A 21 30.19 6.78 9.30
CA ALA A 21 29.33 7.88 8.91
C ALA A 21 28.04 7.79 9.76
N PRO A 22 27.50 8.91 10.27
CA PRO A 22 26.35 8.88 11.14
C PRO A 22 25.20 8.23 10.37
N VAL A 23 24.54 7.27 11.00
CA VAL A 23 23.27 6.71 10.53
C VAL A 23 22.27 7.86 10.51
N ALA A 24 22.26 8.58 9.39
CA ALA A 24 21.08 9.27 8.93
C ALA A 24 20.04 8.17 8.82
N GLU A 25 19.12 8.16 9.78
CA GLU A 25 17.91 7.37 9.71
C GLU A 25 17.39 7.49 8.28
N GLU A 26 17.49 6.40 7.49
CA GLU A 26 17.00 6.39 6.13
C GLU A 26 15.51 6.69 6.24
N VAL A 27 15.11 7.93 5.99
CA VAL A 27 13.71 8.28 5.81
C VAL A 27 13.31 7.58 4.52
N LYS A 28 12.92 6.32 4.63
CA LYS A 28 12.47 5.49 3.51
C LYS A 28 11.26 6.18 2.92
N LEU A 29 11.49 6.93 1.85
CA LEU A 29 10.46 7.70 1.17
C LEU A 29 9.37 6.73 0.74
N LYS A 30 8.18 6.89 1.34
CA LYS A 30 7.03 6.03 1.09
C LYS A 30 6.56 6.24 -0.35
N LYS A 31 6.89 5.33 -1.26
CA LYS A 31 6.40 5.38 -2.65
C LYS A 31 4.87 5.37 -2.67
N CYS A 32 4.23 6.19 -3.51
CA CYS A 32 2.78 6.21 -3.70
C CYS A 32 2.25 4.87 -4.22
N VAL A 33 1.00 4.50 -3.91
CA VAL A 33 0.38 3.25 -4.40
C VAL A 33 0.32 3.19 -5.93
N TRP A 34 0.04 4.30 -6.61
CA TRP A 34 0.05 4.41 -8.06
C TRP A 34 1.44 4.19 -8.66
N MET A 35 2.48 4.68 -7.98
CA MET A 35 3.87 4.46 -8.36
C MET A 35 4.31 3.02 -8.11
N LYS A 36 3.93 2.43 -6.96
CA LYS A 36 4.20 1.01 -6.65
C LYS A 36 3.57 0.08 -7.70
N MET A 37 2.42 0.47 -8.25
CA MET A 37 1.72 -0.28 -9.28
C MET A 37 2.26 -0.06 -10.70
N GLY A 38 3.12 0.94 -10.89
CA GLY A 38 3.64 1.30 -12.22
C GLY A 38 2.65 2.05 -13.11
N LEU A 39 1.54 2.54 -12.56
CA LEU A 39 0.58 3.39 -13.28
C LEU A 39 1.08 4.84 -13.42
N VAL A 40 2.01 5.25 -12.56
CA VAL A 40 2.64 6.58 -12.55
C VAL A 40 4.14 6.44 -12.37
N SER A 41 4.93 7.24 -13.09
CA SER A 41 6.39 7.12 -13.11
C SER A 41 7.07 7.48 -11.78
N HIS A 42 6.70 8.60 -11.15
CA HIS A 42 7.33 9.05 -9.91
C HIS A 42 6.36 9.84 -9.02
N ARG A 43 6.11 9.34 -7.81
CA ARG A 43 5.37 10.07 -6.77
C ARG A 43 5.65 9.51 -5.38
N ILE A 44 6.04 10.39 -4.46
CA ILE A 44 6.17 10.05 -3.04
C ILE A 44 4.85 10.34 -2.31
N CYS A 45 4.45 9.43 -1.43
CA CYS A 45 3.26 9.56 -0.60
C CYS A 45 3.53 10.51 0.57
N THR A 46 2.70 11.54 0.69
CA THR A 46 2.74 12.51 1.79
C THR A 46 1.68 12.25 2.86
N LEU A 47 0.68 11.42 2.55
CA LEU A 47 -0.48 11.15 3.41
C LEU A 47 -0.44 9.78 4.09
N ASN A 48 0.74 9.16 4.20
CA ASN A 48 0.90 7.86 4.87
C ASN A 48 -0.07 6.77 4.39
N TYR A 49 -0.36 6.73 3.08
CA TYR A 49 -1.30 5.81 2.44
C TYR A 49 -2.78 6.02 2.76
N ASP A 50 -3.16 7.17 3.32
CA ASP A 50 -4.54 7.62 3.35
C ASP A 50 -5.00 8.07 1.95
N CYS A 51 -5.27 7.08 1.10
CA CYS A 51 -5.69 7.30 -0.28
C CYS A 51 -7.11 7.86 -0.37
N VAL A 52 -7.99 7.58 0.60
CA VAL A 52 -9.37 8.09 0.62
C VAL A 52 -9.38 9.61 0.70
N ASN A 53 -8.51 10.19 1.54
CA ASN A 53 -8.37 11.64 1.68
C ASN A 53 -7.31 12.26 0.76
N CYS A 54 -6.79 11.51 -0.23
CA CYS A 54 -5.75 12.00 -1.13
C CYS A 54 -6.36 12.58 -2.42
N GLU A 55 -6.25 13.89 -2.62
CA GLU A 55 -6.78 14.58 -3.81
C GLU A 55 -6.28 13.96 -5.12
N PHE A 56 -5.01 13.54 -5.17
CA PHE A 56 -4.49 12.88 -6.35
C PHE A 56 -5.09 11.49 -6.60
N ASP A 57 -5.32 10.71 -5.54
CA ASP A 57 -5.96 9.42 -5.70
C ASP A 57 -7.37 9.62 -6.27
N GLN A 58 -8.11 10.59 -5.73
CA GLN A 58 -9.46 10.96 -6.19
C GLN A 58 -9.46 11.37 -7.67
N THR A 59 -8.61 12.34 -8.07
CA THR A 59 -8.52 12.77 -9.48
C THR A 59 -8.15 11.61 -10.41
N MET A 60 -7.21 10.75 -10.00
CA MET A 60 -6.79 9.62 -10.83
C MET A 60 -7.90 8.56 -10.96
N GLN A 61 -8.67 8.30 -9.89
CA GLN A 61 -9.83 7.41 -9.93
C GLN A 61 -10.93 7.97 -10.85
N GLU A 62 -11.21 9.27 -10.77
CA GLU A 62 -12.17 9.95 -11.63
C GLU A 62 -11.76 9.88 -13.11
N GLN A 63 -10.50 10.19 -13.42
CA GLN A 63 -9.97 10.10 -14.78
C GLN A 63 -10.08 8.68 -15.34
N MET A 64 -9.84 7.64 -14.52
CA MET A 64 -10.03 6.25 -14.93
C MET A 64 -11.51 5.89 -15.12
N ALA A 65 -12.41 6.44 -14.31
CA ALA A 65 -13.84 6.17 -14.41
C ALA A 65 -14.46 6.82 -15.66
N ASN A 66 -14.01 8.03 -16.00
CA ASN A 66 -14.53 8.80 -17.12
C ASN A 66 -13.82 8.47 -18.46
N GLY A 67 -12.67 7.78 -18.43
CA GLY A 67 -11.88 7.47 -19.63
C GLY A 67 -11.23 8.71 -20.25
N GLU A 68 -10.84 9.68 -19.42
CA GLU A 68 -10.41 11.02 -19.87
C GLU A 68 -8.90 11.11 -20.18
N SER A 69 -8.11 10.08 -19.84
CA SER A 69 -6.65 10.13 -19.97
C SER A 69 -6.10 8.98 -20.81
N SER A 70 -5.72 9.32 -22.05
CA SER A 70 -5.08 8.37 -22.98
C SER A 70 -3.75 7.81 -22.47
N GLU A 71 -3.07 8.51 -21.55
CA GLU A 71 -1.84 8.03 -20.91
C GLU A 71 -2.14 7.01 -19.81
N LEU A 72 -3.19 7.26 -19.01
CA LEU A 72 -3.65 6.30 -18.00
C LEU A 72 -4.21 5.04 -18.66
N ASP A 73 -4.93 5.16 -19.77
CA ASP A 73 -5.42 3.99 -20.50
C ASP A 73 -4.26 3.10 -20.98
N LYS A 74 -3.20 3.69 -21.54
CA LYS A 74 -2.00 2.94 -21.92
C LYS A 74 -1.30 2.30 -20.73
N ALA A 75 -1.23 3.00 -19.60
CA ALA A 75 -0.66 2.45 -18.37
C ALA A 75 -1.52 1.29 -17.83
N LEU A 76 -2.84 1.40 -17.94
CA LEU A 76 -3.80 0.38 -17.54
C LEU A 76 -3.73 -0.85 -18.46
N GLU A 77 -3.55 -0.68 -19.76
CA GLU A 77 -3.30 -1.79 -20.69
C GLU A 77 -2.02 -2.55 -20.30
N LYS A 78 -0.91 -1.84 -20.10
CA LYS A 78 0.33 -2.45 -19.60
C LYS A 78 0.13 -3.16 -18.26
N PHE A 79 -0.68 -2.58 -17.38
CA PHE A 79 -1.01 -3.18 -16.10
C PHE A 79 -1.81 -4.48 -16.24
N LYS A 80 -2.71 -4.58 -17.22
CA LYS A 80 -3.46 -5.82 -17.51
C LYS A 80 -2.55 -6.94 -17.98
N GLU A 81 -1.47 -6.61 -18.70
CA GLU A 81 -0.46 -7.56 -19.18
C GLU A 81 0.41 -8.13 -18.04
N LEU A 82 0.45 -7.47 -16.87
CA LEU A 82 1.22 -7.95 -15.73
C LEU A 82 0.66 -9.29 -15.20
N PRO A 83 1.54 -10.19 -14.73
CA PRO A 83 1.11 -11.44 -14.14
C PRO A 83 0.25 -11.17 -12.90
N GLY A 84 -0.74 -12.04 -12.66
CA GLY A 84 -1.78 -11.80 -11.64
C GLY A 84 -1.22 -11.49 -10.25
N ASN A 85 -0.10 -12.10 -9.87
CA ASN A 85 0.59 -11.88 -8.60
C ASN A 85 1.15 -10.46 -8.41
N GLN A 86 1.37 -9.71 -9.49
CA GLN A 86 1.82 -8.31 -9.43
C GLN A 86 0.66 -7.32 -9.34
N ARG A 87 -0.55 -7.75 -9.69
CA ARG A 87 -1.77 -6.93 -9.63
C ARG A 87 -2.35 -6.94 -8.23
N VAL A 88 -1.62 -6.35 -7.28
CA VAL A 88 -1.97 -6.36 -5.85
C VAL A 88 -3.03 -5.28 -5.53
N CYS A 89 -3.84 -5.47 -4.48
CA CYS A 89 -4.86 -4.52 -4.06
C CYS A 89 -4.25 -3.23 -3.45
N ARG A 90 -4.93 -2.08 -3.62
CA ARG A 90 -4.56 -0.79 -3.00
C ARG A 90 -4.29 -0.92 -1.50
N TYR A 91 -5.21 -1.54 -0.77
CA TYR A 91 -5.10 -1.74 0.69
C TYR A 91 -3.94 -2.68 1.08
N ALA A 92 -3.59 -3.64 0.23
CA ALA A 92 -2.41 -4.49 0.46
C ALA A 92 -1.11 -3.72 0.20
N LEU A 93 -1.08 -2.83 -0.79
CA LEU A 93 0.08 -1.96 -1.04
C LEU A 93 0.28 -0.89 0.03
N ALA A 94 -0.82 -0.43 0.65
CA ALA A 94 -0.83 0.48 1.79
C ALA A 94 -0.38 -0.22 3.08
N GLY A 95 -0.65 -1.52 3.20
CA GLY A 95 -0.34 -2.34 4.38
C GLY A 95 -1.52 -2.51 5.34
N ASP A 96 -2.73 -2.11 4.95
CA ASP A 96 -3.95 -2.27 5.75
C ASP A 96 -4.40 -3.73 5.83
N ILE A 97 -4.04 -4.53 4.82
CA ILE A 97 -4.28 -5.97 4.75
C ILE A 97 -3.03 -6.72 4.28
N SER A 98 -2.91 -7.99 4.62
CA SER A 98 -1.71 -8.78 4.30
C SER A 98 -1.50 -9.00 2.80
N TYR A 99 -2.54 -9.46 2.09
CA TYR A 99 -2.45 -9.74 0.66
C TYR A 99 -3.84 -9.87 0.03
N ARG A 100 -4.02 -9.30 -1.16
CA ARG A 100 -5.19 -9.49 -2.01
C ARG A 100 -4.85 -9.09 -3.44
N LEU A 101 -5.35 -9.84 -4.43
CA LEU A 101 -5.25 -9.45 -5.83
C LEU A 101 -6.33 -8.47 -6.22
N CYS A 102 -5.98 -7.50 -7.07
CA CYS A 102 -6.88 -6.52 -7.62
C CYS A 102 -7.57 -7.05 -8.88
N THR A 103 -8.88 -7.25 -8.80
CA THR A 103 -9.72 -7.69 -9.92
C THR A 103 -10.28 -6.52 -10.74
N ARG A 104 -10.28 -5.31 -10.17
CA ARG A 104 -10.88 -4.10 -10.76
C ARG A 104 -9.85 -3.15 -11.39
N LEU A 105 -8.62 -3.62 -11.63
CA LEU A 105 -7.58 -2.83 -12.30
C LEU A 105 -7.38 -1.44 -11.67
N PHE A 106 -7.31 -1.41 -10.34
CA PHE A 106 -7.13 -0.20 -9.54
C PHE A 106 -8.30 0.80 -9.53
N GLN A 107 -9.43 0.51 -10.19
CA GLN A 107 -10.68 1.27 -10.09
C GLN A 107 -11.34 1.04 -8.72
N CYS A 108 -10.84 1.73 -7.68
CA CYS A 108 -11.29 1.51 -6.30
C CYS A 108 -12.67 2.13 -6.05
N ALA A 109 -13.03 3.21 -6.75
CA ALA A 109 -14.33 3.88 -6.60
C ALA A 109 -15.54 2.96 -6.87
N SER A 110 -15.39 1.99 -7.78
CA SER A 110 -16.42 1.00 -8.12
C SER A 110 -16.14 -0.40 -7.55
N CYS A 111 -15.14 -0.53 -6.66
CA CYS A 111 -14.74 -1.80 -6.10
C CYS A 111 -15.53 -2.13 -4.82
N GLU A 112 -16.30 -3.23 -4.85
CA GLU A 112 -17.05 -3.75 -3.69
C GLU A 112 -16.19 -3.91 -2.43
N PHE A 113 -14.92 -4.29 -2.58
CA PHE A 113 -14.04 -4.46 -1.44
C PHE A 113 -13.61 -3.12 -0.84
N ALA A 114 -13.39 -2.11 -1.68
CA ALA A 114 -13.08 -0.78 -1.19
C ALA A 114 -14.27 -0.21 -0.41
N GLN A 115 -15.47 -0.35 -0.95
CA GLN A 115 -16.72 0.06 -0.30
C GLN A 115 -16.87 -0.59 1.08
N ILE A 116 -16.68 -1.91 1.21
CA ILE A 116 -16.76 -2.60 2.51
C ILE A 116 -15.76 -2.06 3.53
N ILE A 117 -14.52 -1.77 3.12
CA ILE A 117 -13.48 -1.25 4.01
C ILE A 117 -13.84 0.17 4.45
N GLU A 118 -14.23 1.03 3.51
CA GLU A 118 -14.59 2.43 3.74
C GLU A 118 -15.82 2.55 4.64
N ASP A 119 -16.91 1.83 4.33
CA ASP A 119 -18.11 1.75 5.16
C ASP A 119 -17.78 1.30 6.59
N GLY A 120 -16.88 0.31 6.72
CA GLY A 120 -16.42 -0.19 8.01
C GLY A 120 -15.66 0.86 8.83
N ILE A 121 -14.90 1.74 8.18
CA ILE A 121 -14.21 2.87 8.82
C ILE A 121 -15.22 3.93 9.23
N GLU A 122 -16.13 4.33 8.33
CA GLU A 122 -17.16 5.33 8.59
C GLU A 122 -18.08 4.95 9.76
N GLN A 123 -18.53 3.69 9.81
CA GLN A 123 -19.34 3.19 10.92
C GLN A 123 -18.60 3.28 12.26
N LYS A 124 -17.29 3.00 12.28
CA LYS A 124 -16.48 3.15 13.50
C LYS A 124 -16.37 4.61 13.90
N LEU A 125 -16.11 5.51 12.95
CA LEU A 125 -16.04 6.94 13.19
C LEU A 125 -17.36 7.48 13.76
N ALA A 126 -18.50 7.11 13.18
CA ALA A 126 -19.83 7.50 13.68
C ALA A 126 -20.07 7.04 15.14
N LYS A 127 -19.66 5.82 15.49
CA LYS A 127 -19.77 5.35 16.88
C LYS A 127 -18.88 6.15 17.84
N LEU A 128 -17.66 6.50 17.40
CA LEU A 128 -16.73 7.29 18.19
C LEU A 128 -17.22 8.73 18.39
N THR A 129 -17.82 9.36 17.37
CA THR A 129 -18.39 10.70 17.47
C THR A 129 -19.58 10.71 18.43
N THR A 130 -20.53 9.77 18.31
CA THR A 130 -21.65 9.64 19.26
C THR A 130 -21.16 9.45 20.70
N ARG A 131 -20.15 8.60 20.91
CA ARG A 131 -19.57 8.40 22.24
C ARG A 131 -18.93 9.68 22.79
N ARG A 132 -18.20 10.44 21.95
CA ARG A 132 -17.58 11.72 22.33
C ARG A 132 -18.65 12.75 22.73
N GLU A 133 -19.72 12.86 21.98
CA GLU A 133 -20.85 13.74 22.29
C GLU A 133 -21.53 13.36 23.61
N ALA A 134 -21.75 12.07 23.84
CA ALA A 134 -22.33 11.57 25.09
C ALA A 134 -21.44 11.87 26.30
N LEU A 135 -20.11 11.81 26.16
CA LEU A 135 -19.17 12.20 27.21
C LEU A 135 -19.17 13.71 27.47
N ASN A 136 -19.26 14.53 26.41
CA ASN A 136 -19.30 15.98 26.54
C ASN A 136 -20.59 16.47 27.22
N LYS A 137 -21.73 15.83 26.96
CA LYS A 137 -23.01 16.14 27.64
C LYS A 137 -23.05 15.76 29.12
N ARG A 138 -22.10 14.94 29.58
CA ARG A 138 -21.97 14.52 30.98
C ARG A 138 -21.01 15.40 31.79
N LYS A 139 -20.31 16.33 31.14
CA LYS A 139 -19.50 17.37 31.77
C LYS A 139 -20.34 18.62 31.98
#